data_AF-A0A4Y9NWS2-F1
#
_entry.id   AF-A0A4Y9NWS2-F1
#
_cell.length_a   1.000
_cell.length_b   1.000
_cell.length_c   1.000
_cell.angle_alpha   90.00
_cell.angle_beta   90.00
_cell.angle_gamma   90.00
#
_symmetry.space_group_name_H-M   'P 1'
#
loop_
_entity.id
_entity.type
_entity.pdbx_description
1 polymer ?
#
loop_
_entity_poly.entity_id
_entity_poly.type
_entity_poly.pdbx_seq_one_letter_code
_entity_poly.pdbx_strand_id
1 'polypeptide(L)'
;MIPDMDPDARRHLAWCTNVSGLTEGTVRVRTSVLRQLHRVVARPLREATEADLLRWDESITGRPATRKAYISHVVSLYAWLMDVGVLEVSPADALTAPRVQRGVPPAGATSGELLDRWAMAMRAAGNAERTVTERRLLLERVERHTGQEPAAFTAEALAGYLAGLRTTSTRSTYWGGLRAWFVWLVEVEELRADNPMRKLRRPKVPRRRPRPVTDDQLQRLLASGIRGRTRTWILLGSYQGLRVHEIAKIRGEDVDLEAGTLRVVGKGGIDLELPLHPLVAAEAAKYPAAGWWFPSYEGYGRAGEHVVSPTVSITISRAMRRAGIPCTAHQLRHWFGTNTLRAAGGNLRVAQELLRHASIATTALYTQVDDSERRAAILALPTSLTVGQR
;
A
#
# COMPACT_ATOMS: atom_id res chain seq x y z
N MET A 1 7.12 -34.29 17.29
CA MET A 1 8.13 -34.04 18.35
C MET A 1 9.11 -33.01 17.82
N ILE A 2 9.34 -31.90 18.52
CA ILE A 2 10.28 -30.85 18.08
C ILE A 2 11.68 -31.25 18.58
N PRO A 3 12.64 -31.57 17.70
CA PRO A 3 14.03 -31.85 18.10
C PRO A 3 14.70 -30.56 18.63
N ASP A 4 15.72 -30.67 19.49
CA ASP A 4 16.53 -29.54 19.98
C ASP A 4 15.81 -28.57 20.95
N MET A 5 14.93 -29.08 21.83
CA MET A 5 14.29 -28.24 22.85
C MET A 5 14.20 -28.94 24.21
N ASP A 6 14.64 -28.21 25.24
CA ASP A 6 14.60 -28.62 26.63
C ASP A 6 13.20 -29.11 27.06
N PRO A 7 13.09 -30.20 27.85
CA PRO A 7 11.80 -30.72 28.32
C PRO A 7 10.97 -29.70 29.12
N ASP A 8 11.60 -28.88 29.96
CA ASP A 8 10.91 -27.87 30.76
C ASP A 8 10.47 -26.68 29.92
N ALA A 9 11.30 -26.26 28.97
CA ALA A 9 10.87 -25.27 27.97
C ALA A 9 9.64 -25.75 27.20
N ARG A 10 9.58 -27.03 26.81
CA ARG A 10 8.40 -27.62 26.15
C ARG A 10 7.17 -27.59 27.04
N ARG A 11 7.28 -27.99 28.30
CA ARG A 11 6.16 -27.96 29.26
C ARG A 11 5.67 -26.53 29.51
N HIS A 12 6.60 -25.60 29.68
CA HIS A 12 6.27 -24.18 29.86
C HIS A 12 5.54 -23.60 28.64
N LEU A 13 5.99 -23.91 27.41
CA LEU A 13 5.32 -23.45 26.19
C LEU A 13 3.91 -24.04 26.03
N ALA A 14 3.69 -25.29 26.46
CA ALA A 14 2.37 -25.89 26.51
C ALA A 14 1.47 -25.19 27.54
N TRP A 15 1.98 -24.91 28.74
CA TRP A 15 1.28 -24.12 29.76
C TRP A 15 0.95 -22.70 29.27
N CYS A 16 1.88 -22.03 28.59
CA CYS A 16 1.67 -20.71 27.98
C CYS A 16 0.49 -20.68 27.01
N THR A 17 0.33 -21.77 26.25
CA THR A 17 -0.71 -21.89 25.23
C THR A 17 -2.06 -22.28 25.86
N ASN A 18 -2.04 -23.28 26.74
CA ASN A 18 -3.26 -23.94 27.22
C ASN A 18 -3.84 -23.30 28.49
N VAL A 19 -3.00 -22.65 29.30
CA VAL A 19 -3.40 -22.10 30.61
C VAL A 19 -3.31 -20.57 30.60
N SER A 20 -2.16 -20.01 30.20
CA SER A 20 -1.96 -18.55 30.19
C SER A 20 -2.67 -17.84 29.01
N GLY A 21 -3.14 -18.58 28.00
CA GLY A 21 -3.89 -18.02 26.87
C GLY A 21 -3.07 -17.13 25.92
N LEU A 22 -1.75 -17.33 25.85
CA LEU A 22 -0.88 -16.52 24.98
C LEU A 22 -1.15 -16.80 23.49
N THR A 23 -1.05 -15.75 22.66
CA THR A 23 -1.26 -15.88 21.21
C THR A 23 -0.18 -16.74 20.55
N GLU A 24 -0.53 -17.43 19.45
CA GLU A 24 0.44 -18.22 18.68
C GLU A 24 1.69 -17.44 18.26
N GLY A 25 1.55 -16.15 17.92
CA GLY A 25 2.68 -15.31 17.53
C GLY A 25 3.66 -15.10 18.68
N THR A 26 3.13 -14.87 19.88
CA THR A 26 3.93 -14.75 21.12
C THR A 26 4.63 -16.07 21.45
N VAL A 27 3.92 -17.20 21.34
CA VAL A 27 4.48 -18.54 21.59
C VAL A 27 5.61 -18.87 20.61
N ARG A 28 5.50 -18.49 19.33
CA ARG A 28 6.57 -18.68 18.33
C ARG A 28 7.85 -17.94 18.69
N VAL A 29 7.74 -16.66 19.07
CA VAL A 29 8.92 -15.87 19.48
C VAL A 29 9.54 -16.47 20.74
N ARG A 30 8.73 -16.80 21.75
CA ARG A 30 9.20 -17.44 22.98
C ARG A 30 9.90 -18.78 22.72
N THR A 31 9.38 -19.58 21.78
CA THR A 31 10.01 -20.85 21.36
C THR A 31 11.43 -20.60 20.82
N SER A 32 11.60 -19.59 19.96
CA SER A 32 12.92 -19.24 19.41
C SER A 32 13.90 -18.83 20.50
N VAL A 33 13.44 -18.02 21.46
CA VAL A 33 14.26 -17.53 22.57
C VAL A 33 14.70 -18.67 23.48
N LEU A 34 13.78 -19.58 23.85
CA LEU A 34 14.12 -20.70 24.74
C LEU A 34 15.06 -21.73 24.09
N ARG A 35 14.99 -21.90 22.76
CA ARG A 35 16.00 -22.69 22.03
C ARG A 35 17.37 -22.04 22.04
N GLN A 36 17.43 -20.72 21.81
CA GLN A 36 18.68 -19.99 21.88
C GLN A 36 19.28 -20.10 23.30
N LEU A 37 18.46 -19.95 24.34
CA LEU A 37 18.89 -20.12 25.73
C LEU A 37 19.46 -21.53 25.96
N HIS A 38 18.72 -22.58 25.58
CA HIS A 38 19.16 -23.96 25.79
C HIS A 38 20.48 -24.28 25.09
N ARG A 39 20.72 -23.70 23.90
CA ARG A 39 21.99 -23.85 23.18
C ARG A 39 23.17 -23.21 23.90
N VAL A 40 22.97 -22.05 24.53
CA VAL A 40 24.04 -21.36 25.28
C VAL A 40 24.29 -22.05 26.63
N VAL A 41 23.23 -22.49 27.31
CA VAL A 41 23.29 -23.19 28.59
C VAL A 41 23.90 -24.60 28.44
N ALA A 42 23.60 -25.28 27.32
CA ALA A 42 24.11 -26.60 26.95
C ALA A 42 23.89 -27.72 27.99
N ARG A 43 22.90 -27.54 28.87
CA ARG A 43 22.43 -28.50 29.90
C ARG A 43 20.92 -28.28 30.12
N PRO A 44 20.24 -29.15 30.91
CA PRO A 44 18.83 -28.93 31.24
C PRO A 44 18.61 -27.53 31.81
N LEU A 45 17.56 -26.82 31.38
CA LEU A 45 17.35 -25.43 31.81
C LEU A 45 17.07 -25.31 33.32
N ARG A 46 16.58 -26.37 33.95
CA ARG A 46 16.47 -26.46 35.42
C ARG A 46 17.83 -26.47 36.15
N GLU A 47 18.93 -26.78 35.46
CA GLU A 47 20.29 -26.81 36.01
C GLU A 47 21.11 -25.57 35.60
N ALA A 48 20.47 -24.59 34.94
CA ALA A 48 21.14 -23.37 34.53
C ALA A 48 21.54 -22.53 35.75
N THR A 49 22.74 -21.98 35.72
CA THR A 49 23.25 -21.05 36.73
C THR A 49 23.03 -19.60 36.32
N GLU A 50 23.17 -18.65 37.26
CA GLU A 50 23.19 -17.22 36.95
C GLU A 50 24.24 -16.87 35.88
N ALA A 51 25.43 -17.48 35.96
CA ALA A 51 26.51 -17.29 35.00
C ALA A 51 26.14 -17.77 33.59
N ASP A 52 25.33 -18.82 33.47
CA ASP A 52 24.84 -19.28 32.17
C ASP A 52 23.85 -18.29 31.55
N LEU A 53 22.98 -17.70 32.38
CA LEU A 53 22.00 -16.71 31.95
C LEU A 53 22.64 -15.38 31.58
N LEU A 54 23.67 -14.94 32.31
CA LEU A 54 24.45 -13.76 31.97
C LEU A 54 25.20 -13.94 30.65
N ARG A 55 25.85 -15.10 30.42
CA ARG A 55 26.46 -15.42 29.11
C ARG A 55 25.44 -15.44 27.98
N TRP A 56 24.25 -15.99 28.22
CA TRP A 56 23.17 -15.93 27.25
C TRP A 56 22.72 -14.49 26.97
N ASP A 57 22.57 -13.65 27.99
CA ASP A 57 22.18 -12.24 27.84
C ASP A 57 23.23 -11.40 27.10
N GLU A 58 24.52 -11.70 27.29
CA GLU A 58 25.63 -11.12 26.53
C GLU A 58 25.61 -11.57 25.05
N SER A 59 25.14 -12.78 24.77
CA SER A 59 25.00 -13.28 23.39
C SER A 59 23.86 -12.62 22.60
N ILE A 60 22.96 -11.88 23.25
CA ILE A 60 21.83 -11.22 22.60
C ILE A 60 22.33 -9.99 21.86
N THR A 61 22.50 -10.14 20.55
CA THR A 61 22.78 -9.02 19.64
C THR A 61 21.48 -8.36 19.19
N GLY A 62 21.48 -7.02 19.09
CA GLY A 62 20.37 -6.24 18.56
C GLY A 62 19.77 -5.22 19.54
N ARG A 63 18.54 -4.79 19.26
CA ARG A 63 17.90 -3.61 19.90
C ARG A 63 17.60 -3.83 21.40
N PRO A 64 17.71 -2.80 22.26
CA PRO A 64 17.35 -2.90 23.69
C PRO A 64 15.92 -3.41 23.95
N ALA A 65 14.97 -3.04 23.09
CA ALA A 65 13.60 -3.55 23.17
C ALA A 65 13.48 -5.06 22.90
N THR A 66 14.29 -5.58 21.97
CA THR A 66 14.38 -7.01 21.69
C THR A 66 14.99 -7.74 22.89
N ARG A 67 16.10 -7.21 23.42
CA ARG A 67 16.76 -7.74 24.62
C ARG A 67 15.81 -7.80 25.81
N LYS A 68 15.07 -6.71 26.08
CA LYS A 68 14.03 -6.67 27.11
C LYS A 68 12.94 -7.75 26.92
N ALA A 69 12.47 -7.94 25.69
CA ALA A 69 11.45 -8.95 25.40
C ALA A 69 11.98 -10.37 25.62
N TYR A 70 13.24 -10.63 25.23
CA TYR A 70 13.89 -11.92 25.39
C TYR A 70 14.09 -12.24 26.88
N ILE A 71 14.64 -11.30 27.65
CA ILE A 71 14.79 -11.43 29.11
C ILE A 71 13.42 -11.73 29.75
N SER A 72 12.36 -11.01 29.37
CA SER A 72 11.01 -11.26 29.89
C SER A 72 10.48 -12.66 29.60
N HIS A 73 10.87 -13.29 28.48
CA HIS A 73 10.50 -14.67 28.17
C HIS A 73 11.23 -15.67 29.04
N VAL A 74 12.50 -15.42 29.35
CA VAL A 74 13.32 -16.27 30.21
C VAL A 74 12.91 -16.14 31.67
N VAL A 75 12.72 -14.93 32.18
CA VAL A 75 12.16 -14.68 33.52
C VAL A 75 10.81 -15.38 33.69
N SER A 76 9.95 -15.37 32.66
CA SER A 76 8.67 -16.07 32.69
C SER A 76 8.81 -17.60 32.78
N LEU A 77 9.86 -18.18 32.21
CA LEU A 77 10.12 -19.62 32.33
C LEU A 77 10.54 -19.97 33.76
N TYR A 78 11.51 -19.25 34.32
CA TYR A 78 12.02 -19.55 35.66
C TYR A 78 10.99 -19.25 36.75
N ALA A 79 10.20 -18.18 36.62
CA ALA A 79 9.06 -17.94 37.50
C ALA A 79 8.05 -19.09 37.46
N TRP A 80 7.80 -19.67 36.29
CA TRP A 80 6.93 -20.84 36.17
C TRP A 80 7.56 -22.10 36.80
N LEU A 81 8.87 -22.31 36.64
CA LEU A 81 9.58 -23.43 37.28
C LEU A 81 9.55 -23.36 38.81
N MET A 82 9.60 -22.16 39.36
CA MET A 82 9.39 -21.90 40.78
C MET A 82 7.96 -22.25 41.20
N ASP A 83 6.96 -21.78 40.44
CA ASP A 83 5.53 -22.01 40.72
C ASP A 83 5.15 -23.50 40.71
N VAL A 84 5.74 -24.29 39.79
CA VAL A 84 5.53 -25.74 39.75
C VAL A 84 6.45 -26.53 40.70
N GLY A 85 7.20 -25.85 41.58
CA GLY A 85 8.04 -26.46 42.61
C GLY A 85 9.28 -27.20 42.07
N VAL A 86 9.74 -26.89 40.85
CA VAL A 86 10.97 -27.48 40.28
C VAL A 86 12.21 -26.76 40.80
N LEU A 87 12.09 -25.47 41.11
CA LEU A 87 13.19 -24.64 41.63
C LEU A 87 12.76 -23.91 42.90
N GLU A 88 13.71 -23.69 43.80
CA GLU A 88 13.54 -22.85 45.00
C GLU A 88 14.11 -21.44 44.82
N VAL A 89 15.06 -21.27 43.89
CA VAL A 89 15.68 -19.98 43.55
C VAL A 89 15.73 -19.84 42.03
N SER A 90 15.37 -18.65 41.54
CA SER A 90 15.37 -18.34 40.12
C SER A 90 16.75 -17.80 39.70
N PRO A 91 17.52 -18.50 38.85
CA PRO A 91 18.78 -17.99 38.34
C PRO A 91 18.58 -16.79 37.39
N ALA A 92 17.32 -16.53 36.96
CA ALA A 92 16.97 -15.37 36.14
C ALA A 92 16.89 -14.06 36.92
N ASP A 93 17.01 -14.10 38.25
CA ASP A 93 16.97 -12.90 39.09
C ASP A 93 18.22 -12.02 38.86
N ALA A 94 19.31 -12.60 38.36
CA ALA A 94 20.50 -11.89 37.92
C ALA A 94 20.31 -11.08 36.61
N LEU A 95 19.24 -11.34 35.83
CA LEU A 95 19.02 -10.68 34.55
C LEU A 95 18.43 -9.28 34.72
N THR A 96 19.15 -8.26 34.25
CA THR A 96 18.65 -6.87 34.26
C THR A 96 18.09 -6.46 32.91
N ALA A 97 16.76 -6.41 32.80
CA ALA A 97 16.11 -5.95 31.58
C ALA A 97 16.39 -4.45 31.32
N PRO A 98 16.84 -4.06 30.11
CA PRO A 98 17.13 -2.66 29.83
C PRO A 98 15.89 -1.77 29.98
N ARG A 99 16.07 -0.56 30.51
CA ARG A 99 15.02 0.46 30.54
C ARG A 99 14.75 0.92 29.11
N VAL A 100 13.58 0.54 28.62
CA VAL A 100 13.09 0.94 27.31
C VAL A 100 12.06 2.04 27.52
N GLN A 101 12.42 3.29 27.21
CA GLN A 101 11.47 4.42 27.24
C GLN A 101 10.31 4.14 26.30
N ARG A 102 9.09 4.26 26.83
CA ARG A 102 7.85 4.23 26.03
C ARG A 102 7.56 5.64 25.57
N GLY A 103 7.52 5.86 24.26
CA GLY A 103 6.67 6.88 23.64
C GLY A 103 7.12 8.34 23.68
N VAL A 104 8.41 8.66 23.68
CA VAL A 104 8.86 10.03 23.36
C VAL A 104 10.13 9.92 22.51
N PRO A 105 10.24 10.60 21.35
CA PRO A 105 11.51 10.73 20.66
C PRO A 105 12.54 11.43 21.58
N PRO A 106 13.86 11.23 21.38
CA PRO A 106 14.84 12.02 22.11
C PRO A 106 14.53 13.51 21.96
N ALA A 107 14.64 14.25 23.07
CA ALA A 107 14.38 15.68 23.11
C ALA A 107 15.22 16.39 22.03
N GLY A 108 14.56 16.98 21.02
CA GLY A 108 15.25 17.80 20.02
C GLY A 108 14.54 17.95 18.68
N ALA A 109 13.86 16.92 18.17
CA ALA A 109 13.21 16.99 16.85
C ALA A 109 11.71 17.29 16.96
N THR A 110 11.27 18.37 16.34
CA THR A 110 9.85 18.72 16.17
C THR A 110 9.14 17.71 15.26
N SER A 111 7.81 17.61 15.40
CA SER A 111 6.98 16.78 14.51
C SER A 111 7.20 17.09 13.02
N GLY A 112 7.42 18.37 12.67
CA GLY A 112 7.74 18.79 11.31
C GLY A 112 9.04 18.20 10.77
N GLU A 113 10.12 18.27 11.55
CA GLU A 113 11.43 17.74 11.15
C GLU A 113 11.40 16.22 10.94
N LEU A 114 10.69 15.48 11.79
CA LEU A 114 10.54 14.03 11.61
C LEU A 114 9.79 13.69 10.31
N LEU A 115 8.75 14.45 9.97
CA LEU A 115 8.01 14.28 8.72
C LEU A 115 8.85 14.62 7.49
N ASP A 116 9.75 15.60 7.59
CA ASP A 116 10.69 15.97 6.53
C ASP A 116 11.76 14.90 6.30
N ARG A 117 12.36 14.38 7.37
CA ARG A 117 13.31 13.26 7.27
C ARG A 117 12.65 12.01 6.71
N TRP A 118 11.42 11.69 7.13
CA TRP A 118 10.70 10.54 6.57
C TRP A 118 10.35 10.74 5.10
N ALA A 119 9.98 11.95 4.70
CA ALA A 119 9.74 12.28 3.30
C ALA A 119 11.00 12.08 2.46
N MET A 120 12.16 12.54 2.95
CA MET A 120 13.46 12.31 2.32
C MET A 120 13.77 10.83 2.19
N ALA A 121 13.61 10.03 3.26
CA ALA A 121 13.83 8.59 3.23
C ALA A 121 12.92 7.86 2.22
N MET A 122 11.64 8.25 2.14
CA MET A 122 10.73 7.68 1.15
C MET A 122 11.15 8.01 -0.29
N ARG A 123 11.63 9.22 -0.56
CA ARG A 123 12.17 9.62 -1.87
C ARG A 123 13.41 8.82 -2.23
N ALA A 124 14.36 8.70 -1.30
CA ALA A 124 15.56 7.88 -1.47
C ALA A 124 15.22 6.41 -1.77
N ALA A 125 14.13 5.90 -1.18
CA ALA A 125 13.62 4.56 -1.46
C ALA A 125 12.79 4.44 -2.77
N GLY A 126 12.77 5.48 -3.63
CA GLY A 126 12.08 5.45 -4.91
C GLY A 126 10.55 5.54 -4.84
N ASN A 127 9.98 6.01 -3.72
CA ASN A 127 8.54 6.27 -3.65
C ASN A 127 8.19 7.48 -4.51
N ALA A 128 7.07 7.39 -5.24
CA ALA A 128 6.56 8.52 -5.99
C ALA A 128 6.16 9.68 -5.05
N GLU A 129 6.38 10.94 -5.45
CA GLU A 129 6.03 12.14 -4.66
C GLU A 129 4.59 12.09 -4.13
N ARG A 130 3.63 11.62 -4.93
CA ARG A 130 2.24 11.44 -4.47
C ARG A 130 2.14 10.56 -3.23
N THR A 131 2.92 9.48 -3.15
CA THR A 131 2.92 8.57 -2.00
C THR A 131 3.50 9.27 -0.77
N VAL A 132 4.55 10.06 -0.95
CA VAL A 132 5.17 10.89 0.11
C VAL A 132 4.14 11.87 0.67
N THR A 133 3.51 12.66 -0.21
CA THR A 133 2.49 13.65 0.18
C THR A 133 1.30 13.01 0.90
N GLU A 134 0.70 11.95 0.33
CA GLU A 134 -0.48 11.29 0.92
C GLU A 134 -0.19 10.68 2.30
N ARG A 135 1.02 10.16 2.50
CA ARG A 135 1.45 9.59 3.78
C ARG A 135 1.69 10.67 4.84
N ARG A 136 2.25 11.83 4.48
CA ARG A 136 2.35 12.98 5.39
C ARG A 136 0.98 13.51 5.79
N LEU A 137 0.12 13.78 4.80
CA LEU A 137 -1.27 14.21 5.03
C LEU A 137 -2.08 13.21 5.87
N LEU A 138 -1.73 11.93 5.82
CA LEU A 138 -2.31 10.92 6.71
C LEU A 138 -1.89 11.17 8.16
N LEU A 139 -0.60 11.34 8.44
CA LEU A 139 -0.10 11.59 9.80
C LEU A 139 -0.70 12.88 10.39
N GLU A 140 -0.72 13.96 9.62
CA GLU A 140 -1.35 15.24 10.02
C GLU A 140 -2.86 15.10 10.31
N ARG A 141 -3.56 14.19 9.59
CA ARG A 141 -4.98 13.91 9.86
C ARG A 141 -5.17 13.12 11.14
N VAL A 142 -4.28 12.17 11.43
CA VAL A 142 -4.34 11.40 12.68
C VAL A 142 -3.98 12.30 13.85
N GLU A 143 -2.99 13.17 13.71
CA GLU A 143 -2.61 14.17 14.69
C GLU A 143 -3.78 15.09 15.04
N ARG A 144 -4.42 15.71 14.03
CA ARG A 144 -5.62 16.53 14.26
C ARG A 144 -6.78 15.79 14.90
N HIS A 145 -6.92 14.48 14.64
CA HIS A 145 -8.00 13.68 15.24
C HIS A 145 -7.71 13.27 16.69
N THR A 146 -6.44 13.04 17.02
CA THR A 146 -6.04 12.43 18.30
C THR A 146 -5.43 13.44 19.27
N GLY A 147 -4.99 14.61 18.78
CA GLY A 147 -4.20 15.58 19.53
C GLY A 147 -2.78 15.11 19.87
N GLN A 148 -2.38 13.93 19.38
CA GLN A 148 -1.06 13.34 19.63
C GLN A 148 -0.12 13.68 18.47
N GLU A 149 1.14 13.93 18.79
CA GLU A 149 2.17 14.05 17.76
C GLU A 149 2.38 12.71 17.02
N PRO A 150 2.80 12.72 15.74
CA PRO A 150 2.98 11.50 14.96
C PRO A 150 3.92 10.46 15.57
N ALA A 151 4.97 10.92 16.26
CA ALA A 151 5.91 10.04 16.97
C ALA A 151 5.29 9.40 18.22
N ALA A 152 4.29 10.05 18.81
CA ALA A 152 3.65 9.65 20.07
C ALA A 152 2.41 8.77 19.90
N PHE A 153 1.88 8.56 18.68
CA PHE A 153 0.60 7.84 18.52
C PHE A 153 0.57 6.51 19.27
N THR A 154 -0.48 6.29 20.07
CA THR A 154 -0.72 5.03 20.76
C THR A 154 -1.52 4.06 19.88
N ALA A 155 -1.42 2.75 20.15
CA ALA A 155 -2.23 1.75 19.43
C ALA A 155 -3.73 2.01 19.56
N GLU A 156 -4.17 2.52 20.71
CA GLU A 156 -5.57 2.89 20.97
C GLU A 156 -6.02 4.08 20.13
N ALA A 157 -5.23 5.16 20.08
CA ALA A 157 -5.53 6.33 19.27
C ALA A 157 -5.61 5.98 17.77
N LEU A 158 -4.69 5.15 17.29
CA LEU A 158 -4.70 4.66 15.91
C LEU A 158 -5.90 3.75 15.62
N ALA A 159 -6.29 2.89 16.57
CA ALA A 159 -7.48 2.05 16.45
C ALA A 159 -8.75 2.90 16.36
N GLY A 160 -8.89 3.91 17.24
CA GLY A 160 -10.02 4.85 17.23
C GLY A 160 -10.13 5.61 15.91
N TYR A 161 -9.03 6.18 15.43
CA TYR A 161 -8.99 6.86 14.14
C TYR A 161 -9.41 5.94 12.98
N LEU A 162 -8.83 4.74 12.92
CA LEU A 162 -9.16 3.78 11.85
C LEU A 162 -10.61 3.31 11.94
N ALA A 163 -11.16 3.11 13.15
CA ALA A 163 -12.55 2.69 13.35
C ALA A 163 -13.57 3.72 12.81
N GLY A 164 -13.25 5.02 12.89
CA GLY A 164 -14.09 6.10 12.35
C GLY A 164 -14.16 6.16 10.82
N LEU A 165 -13.32 5.41 10.09
CA LEU A 165 -13.27 5.48 8.63
C LEU A 165 -14.37 4.62 7.97
N ARG A 166 -15.14 5.27 7.08
CA ARG A 166 -16.30 4.68 6.40
C ARG A 166 -16.01 3.39 5.61
N THR A 167 -14.87 3.29 4.93
CA THR A 167 -14.59 2.15 4.04
C THR A 167 -13.42 1.30 4.50
N THR A 168 -13.56 -0.03 4.37
CA THR A 168 -12.49 -0.98 4.69
C THR A 168 -11.25 -0.80 3.81
N SER A 169 -11.43 -0.34 2.56
CA SER A 169 -10.30 -0.05 1.66
C SER A 169 -9.48 1.12 2.19
N THR A 170 -10.14 2.23 2.54
CA THR A 170 -9.46 3.39 3.15
C THR A 170 -8.76 3.00 4.44
N ARG A 171 -9.43 2.22 5.30
CA ARG A 171 -8.82 1.66 6.53
C ARG A 171 -7.55 0.87 6.22
N SER A 172 -7.57 -0.03 5.23
CA SER A 172 -6.38 -0.81 4.88
C SER A 172 -5.26 0.05 4.28
N THR A 173 -5.59 1.07 3.48
CA THR A 173 -4.59 2.00 2.93
C THR A 173 -3.92 2.80 4.04
N TYR A 174 -4.70 3.35 4.97
CA TYR A 174 -4.18 4.18 6.06
C TYR A 174 -3.41 3.33 7.07
N TRP A 175 -3.90 2.13 7.39
CA TRP A 175 -3.12 1.15 8.16
C TRP A 175 -1.74 0.89 7.55
N GLY A 176 -1.65 0.76 6.21
CA GLY A 176 -0.38 0.57 5.51
C GLY A 176 0.56 1.77 5.63
N GLY A 177 0.03 3.00 5.53
CA GLY A 177 0.80 4.22 5.72
C GLY A 177 1.31 4.39 7.15
N LEU A 178 0.44 4.17 8.14
CA LEU A 178 0.78 4.21 9.57
C LEU A 178 1.83 3.13 9.92
N ARG A 179 1.70 1.92 9.37
CA ARG A 179 2.72 0.89 9.52
C ARG A 179 4.06 1.31 8.94
N ALA A 180 4.08 1.90 7.74
CA ALA A 180 5.32 2.35 7.12
C ALA A 180 6.02 3.42 7.96
N TRP A 181 5.27 4.36 8.53
CA TRP A 181 5.78 5.35 9.48
C TRP A 181 6.43 4.70 10.70
N PHE A 182 5.70 3.81 11.39
CA PHE A 182 6.22 3.17 12.60
C PHE A 182 7.32 2.14 12.34
N VAL A 183 7.41 1.58 11.15
CA VAL A 183 8.58 0.79 10.74
C VAL A 183 9.78 1.71 10.60
N TRP A 184 9.67 2.82 9.88
CA TRP A 184 10.79 3.76 9.74
C TRP A 184 11.22 4.35 11.09
N LEU A 185 10.27 4.84 11.90
CA LEU A 185 10.55 5.48 13.18
C LEU A 185 11.25 4.55 14.19
N VAL A 186 10.90 3.26 14.19
CA VAL A 186 11.43 2.26 15.12
C VAL A 186 12.67 1.55 14.57
N GLU A 187 12.67 1.25 13.27
CA GLU A 187 13.66 0.37 12.66
C GLU A 187 14.80 1.09 11.95
N VAL A 188 14.60 2.33 11.53
CA VAL A 188 15.60 3.15 10.81
C VAL A 188 16.11 4.27 11.70
N GLU A 189 15.19 5.04 12.30
CA GLU A 189 15.55 6.20 13.11
C GLU A 189 15.81 5.86 14.57
N GLU A 190 15.34 4.69 15.02
CA GLU A 190 15.48 4.21 16.40
C GLU A 190 14.94 5.18 17.49
N LEU A 191 14.10 6.14 17.10
CA LEU A 191 13.56 7.17 17.99
C LEU A 191 12.37 6.67 18.83
N ARG A 192 11.92 5.43 18.58
CA ARG A 192 10.85 4.81 19.35
C ARG A 192 11.11 3.32 19.52
N ALA A 193 10.88 2.82 20.73
CA ALA A 193 11.19 1.44 21.05
C ALA A 193 10.07 0.43 20.74
N ASP A 194 8.82 0.87 20.70
CA ASP A 194 7.67 0.04 20.38
C ASP A 194 7.05 0.43 19.04
N ASN A 195 6.53 -0.57 18.31
CA ASN A 195 5.73 -0.34 17.12
C ASN A 195 4.25 -0.58 17.45
N PRO A 196 3.42 0.48 17.62
CA PRO A 196 2.01 0.36 18.01
C PRO A 196 1.18 -0.41 16.97
N MET A 197 1.61 -0.40 15.70
CA MET A 197 0.92 -1.10 14.61
C MET A 197 1.01 -2.62 14.74
N ARG A 198 1.93 -3.17 15.55
CA ARG A 198 1.99 -4.62 15.82
C ARG A 198 0.75 -5.12 16.56
N LYS A 199 0.07 -4.27 17.33
CA LYS A 199 -1.17 -4.60 18.05
C LYS A 199 -2.41 -4.50 17.17
N LEU A 200 -2.31 -3.88 15.99
CA LEU A 200 -3.44 -3.61 15.11
C LEU A 200 -3.47 -4.57 13.93
N ARG A 201 -4.52 -5.39 13.85
CA ARG A 201 -4.72 -6.27 12.70
C ARG A 201 -5.02 -5.46 11.44
N ARG A 202 -4.40 -5.85 10.32
CA ARG A 202 -4.69 -5.24 9.02
C ARG A 202 -6.16 -5.49 8.65
N PRO A 203 -6.92 -4.45 8.25
CA PRO A 203 -8.29 -4.63 7.77
C PRO A 203 -8.35 -5.56 6.55
N LYS A 204 -9.18 -6.61 6.63
CA LYS A 204 -9.43 -7.51 5.50
C LYS A 204 -10.33 -6.81 4.48
N VAL A 205 -9.79 -6.43 3.33
CA VAL A 205 -10.57 -5.85 2.23
C VAL A 205 -11.18 -7.01 1.43
N PRO A 206 -12.52 -7.20 1.43
CA PRO A 206 -13.14 -8.22 0.61
C PRO A 206 -12.92 -7.89 -0.87
N ARG A 207 -12.60 -8.92 -1.67
CA ARG A 207 -12.51 -8.79 -3.12
C ARG A 207 -13.91 -8.46 -3.67
N ARG A 208 -14.10 -7.25 -4.15
CA ARG A 208 -15.34 -6.88 -4.86
C ARG A 208 -15.23 -7.34 -6.31
N ARG A 209 -16.29 -7.93 -6.85
CA ARG A 209 -16.39 -8.17 -8.30
C ARG A 209 -16.34 -6.81 -9.01
N PRO A 210 -15.43 -6.60 -9.97
CA PRO A 210 -15.42 -5.38 -10.78
C PRO A 210 -16.78 -5.20 -11.44
N ARG A 211 -17.32 -3.99 -11.38
CA ARG A 211 -18.52 -3.59 -12.14
C ARG A 211 -18.06 -2.59 -13.19
N PRO A 212 -17.57 -3.02 -14.37
CA PRO A 212 -17.22 -2.06 -15.41
C PRO A 212 -18.45 -1.24 -15.81
N VAL A 213 -18.23 -0.06 -16.38
CA VAL A 213 -19.30 0.65 -17.12
C VAL A 213 -19.81 -0.29 -18.22
N THR A 214 -21.10 -0.32 -18.51
CA THR A 214 -21.63 -1.10 -19.65
C THR A 214 -21.59 -0.27 -20.94
N ASP A 215 -21.70 -0.92 -22.10
CA ASP A 215 -21.71 -0.24 -23.40
C ASP A 215 -22.86 0.78 -23.45
N ASP A 216 -24.08 0.38 -23.06
CA ASP A 216 -25.24 1.28 -22.94
C ASP A 216 -25.04 2.44 -21.95
N GLN A 217 -24.30 2.23 -20.87
CA GLN A 217 -24.00 3.30 -19.92
C GLN A 217 -23.01 4.29 -20.52
N LEU A 218 -21.96 3.80 -21.19
CA LEU A 218 -20.97 4.66 -21.85
C LEU A 218 -21.61 5.45 -23.00
N GLN A 219 -22.45 4.80 -23.81
CA GLN A 219 -23.20 5.47 -24.88
C GLN A 219 -24.12 6.56 -24.32
N ARG A 220 -24.96 6.25 -23.32
CA ARG A 220 -25.82 7.24 -22.66
C ARG A 220 -25.01 8.40 -22.07
N LEU A 221 -23.87 8.12 -21.45
CA LEU A 221 -23.00 9.15 -20.88
C LEU A 221 -22.48 10.10 -21.97
N LEU A 222 -22.01 9.55 -23.10
CA LEU A 222 -21.48 10.31 -24.22
C LEU A 222 -22.57 11.10 -24.97
N ALA A 223 -23.84 10.65 -24.92
CA ALA A 223 -25.00 11.32 -25.49
C ALA A 223 -25.66 12.36 -24.55
N SER A 224 -25.31 12.39 -23.26
CA SER A 224 -26.00 13.20 -22.22
C SER A 224 -25.74 14.72 -22.27
N GLY A 225 -25.24 15.26 -23.38
CA GLY A 225 -24.93 16.70 -23.50
C GLY A 225 -23.76 17.16 -22.61
N ILE A 226 -22.84 16.25 -22.27
CA ILE A 226 -21.62 16.60 -21.52
C ILE A 226 -20.77 17.61 -22.30
N ARG A 227 -20.14 18.55 -21.58
CA ARG A 227 -19.22 19.53 -22.16
C ARG A 227 -18.08 18.83 -22.91
N GLY A 228 -17.62 19.43 -24.01
CA GLY A 228 -16.57 18.87 -24.88
C GLY A 228 -15.34 18.37 -24.11
N ARG A 229 -14.82 19.18 -23.18
CA ARG A 229 -13.69 18.78 -22.32
C ARG A 229 -13.96 17.51 -21.49
N THR A 230 -15.14 17.39 -20.90
CA THR A 230 -15.52 16.19 -20.13
C THR A 230 -15.71 14.98 -21.04
N ARG A 231 -16.23 15.18 -22.25
CA ARG A 231 -16.31 14.14 -23.28
C ARG A 231 -14.94 13.59 -23.63
N THR A 232 -13.96 14.44 -23.89
CA THR A 232 -12.57 14.02 -24.19
C THR A 232 -11.97 13.23 -23.02
N TRP A 233 -12.18 13.68 -21.76
CA TRP A 233 -11.73 12.92 -20.58
C TRP A 233 -12.34 11.52 -20.50
N ILE A 234 -13.62 11.38 -20.83
CA ILE A 234 -14.29 10.08 -20.84
C ILE A 234 -13.70 9.20 -21.94
N LEU A 235 -13.52 9.74 -23.16
CA LEU A 235 -12.94 9.00 -24.30
C LEU A 235 -11.50 8.55 -24.03
N LEU A 236 -10.66 9.40 -23.44
CA LEU A 236 -9.30 9.01 -23.05
C LEU A 236 -9.31 7.88 -22.00
N GLY A 237 -10.26 7.90 -21.07
CA GLY A 237 -10.42 6.85 -20.05
C GLY A 237 -10.99 5.55 -20.60
N SER A 238 -11.94 5.61 -21.54
CA SER A 238 -12.64 4.43 -22.07
C SER A 238 -12.00 3.84 -23.32
N TYR A 239 -11.46 4.65 -24.23
CA TYR A 239 -10.92 4.18 -25.52
C TYR A 239 -9.40 4.14 -25.59
N GLN A 240 -8.68 4.85 -24.71
CA GLN A 240 -7.21 4.73 -24.57
C GLN A 240 -6.79 4.18 -23.20
N GLY A 241 -7.76 3.81 -22.36
CA GLY A 241 -7.52 3.24 -21.04
C GLY A 241 -6.74 4.14 -20.10
N LEU A 242 -6.62 5.45 -20.32
CA LEU A 242 -5.74 6.31 -19.53
C LEU A 242 -6.18 6.38 -18.06
N ARG A 243 -5.21 6.42 -17.14
CA ARG A 243 -5.46 6.73 -15.73
C ARG A 243 -5.80 8.21 -15.61
N VAL A 244 -6.60 8.60 -14.61
CA VAL A 244 -7.00 10.01 -14.43
C VAL A 244 -5.84 11.01 -14.31
N HIS A 245 -4.68 10.57 -13.84
CA HIS A 245 -3.49 11.42 -13.77
C HIS A 245 -2.72 11.49 -15.10
N GLU A 246 -2.84 10.47 -15.96
CA GLU A 246 -2.33 10.48 -17.33
C GLU A 246 -3.21 11.39 -18.19
N ILE A 247 -4.55 11.26 -18.07
CA ILE A 247 -5.52 12.16 -18.72
C ILE A 247 -5.24 13.61 -18.37
N ALA A 248 -4.99 13.89 -17.10
CA ALA A 248 -4.71 15.24 -16.63
C ALA A 248 -3.43 15.84 -17.23
N LYS A 249 -2.48 15.01 -17.65
CA LYS A 249 -1.12 15.38 -18.07
C LYS A 249 -0.87 15.19 -19.56
N ILE A 250 -1.89 14.88 -20.35
CA ILE A 250 -1.70 14.70 -21.79
C ILE A 250 -1.32 16.03 -22.45
N ARG A 251 -0.33 15.97 -23.34
CA ARG A 251 0.14 17.09 -24.14
C ARG A 251 -0.15 16.87 -25.62
N GLY A 252 -0.17 17.95 -26.39
CA GLY A 252 -0.36 17.89 -27.85
C GLY A 252 0.69 17.03 -28.52
N GLU A 253 1.95 17.22 -28.13
CA GLU A 253 3.11 16.49 -28.65
C GLU A 253 3.17 15.01 -28.23
N ASP A 254 2.27 14.56 -27.34
CA ASP A 254 2.15 13.14 -27.02
C ASP A 254 1.28 12.39 -28.04
N VAL A 255 0.57 13.09 -28.93
CA VAL A 255 -0.33 12.51 -29.92
C VAL A 255 0.27 12.66 -31.30
N ASP A 256 0.66 11.52 -31.89
CA ASP A 256 1.10 11.45 -33.28
C ASP A 256 -0.09 10.99 -34.15
N LEU A 257 -0.70 11.94 -34.85
CA LEU A 257 -1.83 11.66 -35.74
C LEU A 257 -1.41 10.95 -37.03
N GLU A 258 -0.15 11.09 -37.46
CA GLU A 258 0.37 10.47 -38.67
C GLU A 258 0.71 9.00 -38.42
N ALA A 259 1.46 8.70 -37.35
CA ALA A 259 1.71 7.33 -36.90
C ALA A 259 0.43 6.67 -36.35
N GLY A 260 -0.51 7.47 -35.87
CA GLY A 260 -1.71 7.01 -35.20
C GLY A 260 -1.39 6.41 -33.83
N THR A 261 -0.58 7.12 -33.04
CA THR A 261 -0.07 6.67 -31.74
C THR A 261 -0.20 7.74 -30.66
N LEU A 262 -0.19 7.29 -29.41
CA LEU A 262 -0.24 8.11 -28.21
C LEU A 262 0.88 7.67 -27.27
N ARG A 263 1.79 8.59 -26.98
CA ARG A 263 2.84 8.40 -25.98
C ARG A 263 2.28 8.65 -24.58
N VAL A 264 2.62 7.78 -23.63
CA VAL A 264 2.24 7.95 -22.23
C VAL A 264 3.42 7.67 -21.32
N VAL A 265 3.76 8.67 -20.51
CA VAL A 265 4.84 8.60 -19.53
C VAL A 265 4.43 7.69 -18.37
N GLY A 266 5.11 6.54 -18.25
CA GLY A 266 4.90 5.54 -17.20
C GLY A 266 5.61 5.87 -15.88
N LYS A 267 5.44 4.98 -14.89
CA LYS A 267 6.17 5.07 -13.61
C LYS A 267 7.67 4.82 -13.87
N GLY A 268 8.52 5.75 -13.44
CA GLY A 268 9.97 5.65 -13.63
C GLY A 268 10.50 6.32 -14.90
N GLY A 269 9.66 7.10 -15.61
CA GLY A 269 10.09 7.81 -16.83
C GLY A 269 10.18 6.92 -18.06
N ILE A 270 9.63 5.70 -18.00
CA ILE A 270 9.54 4.81 -19.16
C ILE A 270 8.34 5.26 -19.98
N ASP A 271 8.61 5.83 -21.15
CA ASP A 271 7.59 6.17 -22.13
C ASP A 271 7.06 4.89 -22.78
N LEU A 272 5.73 4.78 -22.86
CA LEU A 272 5.05 3.69 -23.54
C LEU A 272 4.17 4.26 -24.64
N GLU A 273 4.28 3.67 -25.82
CA GLU A 273 3.47 4.04 -26.98
C GLU A 273 2.25 3.12 -27.11
N LEU A 274 1.09 3.73 -27.33
CA LEU A 274 -0.17 3.04 -27.60
C LEU A 274 -0.70 3.39 -28.98
N PRO A 275 -1.31 2.44 -29.71
CA PRO A 275 -2.13 2.76 -30.87
C PRO A 275 -3.26 3.74 -30.50
N LEU A 276 -3.58 4.66 -31.41
CA LEU A 276 -4.58 5.70 -31.21
C LEU A 276 -5.94 5.27 -31.73
N HIS A 277 -6.94 5.26 -30.84
CA HIS A 277 -8.32 5.03 -31.25
C HIS A 277 -8.86 6.21 -32.09
N PRO A 278 -9.61 5.97 -33.20
CA PRO A 278 -10.13 7.03 -34.08
C PRO A 278 -10.97 8.09 -33.37
N LEU A 279 -11.81 7.70 -32.41
CA LEU A 279 -12.59 8.66 -31.61
C LEU A 279 -11.71 9.59 -30.76
N VAL A 280 -10.52 9.15 -30.35
CA VAL A 280 -9.59 10.01 -29.60
C VAL A 280 -8.77 10.87 -30.57
N ALA A 281 -8.37 10.33 -31.72
CA ALA A 281 -7.75 11.10 -32.79
C ALA A 281 -8.62 12.29 -33.22
N ALA A 282 -9.93 12.07 -33.37
CA ALA A 282 -10.88 13.13 -33.70
C ALA A 282 -11.01 14.22 -32.62
N GLU A 283 -10.73 13.91 -31.35
CA GLU A 283 -10.72 14.92 -30.29
C GLU A 283 -9.44 15.77 -30.33
N ALA A 284 -8.32 15.25 -30.84
CA ALA A 284 -7.03 15.96 -30.86
C ALA A 284 -7.11 17.31 -31.59
N ALA A 285 -7.91 17.41 -32.64
CA ALA A 285 -8.13 18.66 -33.40
C ALA A 285 -8.74 19.81 -32.56
N LYS A 286 -9.28 19.52 -31.37
CA LYS A 286 -9.87 20.51 -30.45
C LYS A 286 -8.87 21.08 -29.44
N TYR A 287 -7.64 20.57 -29.45
CA TYR A 287 -6.60 20.86 -28.48
C TYR A 287 -5.33 21.35 -29.18
N PRO A 288 -4.46 22.08 -28.48
CA PRO A 288 -3.22 22.55 -29.08
C PRO A 288 -2.31 21.37 -29.46
N ALA A 289 -1.63 21.51 -30.59
CA ALA A 289 -0.64 20.53 -31.07
C ALA A 289 0.63 20.49 -30.19
N ALA A 290 0.87 21.53 -29.39
CA ALA A 290 1.94 21.58 -28.40
C ALA A 290 1.44 22.15 -27.07
N GLY A 291 1.89 21.59 -25.96
CA GLY A 291 1.50 21.97 -24.60
C GLY A 291 0.30 21.20 -24.06
N TRP A 292 -0.19 21.59 -22.88
CA TRP A 292 -1.25 20.86 -22.17
C TRP A 292 -2.58 20.93 -22.91
N TRP A 293 -3.23 19.79 -23.15
CA TRP A 293 -4.63 19.76 -23.60
C TRP A 293 -5.57 20.35 -22.55
N PHE A 294 -5.23 20.18 -21.27
CA PHE A 294 -6.05 20.61 -20.15
C PHE A 294 -5.23 21.49 -19.21
N PRO A 295 -5.04 22.78 -19.55
CA PRO A 295 -4.39 23.71 -18.63
C PRO A 295 -5.21 23.87 -17.35
N SER A 296 -4.52 24.11 -16.24
CA SER A 296 -5.13 24.50 -14.98
C SER A 296 -5.87 25.83 -15.15
N TYR A 297 -6.98 25.98 -14.44
CA TYR A 297 -7.63 27.28 -14.30
C TYR A 297 -6.82 28.17 -13.37
N GLU A 298 -6.79 29.47 -13.65
CA GLU A 298 -6.24 30.47 -12.72
C GLU A 298 -6.92 30.34 -11.35
N GLY A 299 -6.12 30.31 -10.28
CA GLY A 299 -6.58 30.17 -8.90
C GLY A 299 -6.86 28.74 -8.41
N TYR A 300 -6.90 27.72 -9.28
CA TYR A 300 -7.14 26.31 -8.89
C TYR A 300 -5.93 25.40 -9.07
N GLY A 301 -4.84 25.92 -9.62
CA GLY A 301 -3.54 25.27 -9.75
C GLY A 301 -2.46 26.31 -10.06
N ARG A 302 -1.24 25.85 -10.35
CA ARG A 302 -0.15 26.75 -10.73
C ARG A 302 -0.36 27.23 -12.17
N ALA A 303 -0.12 28.52 -12.42
CA ALA A 303 -0.17 29.06 -13.78
C ALA A 303 0.83 28.30 -14.68
N GLY A 304 0.42 27.98 -15.91
CA GLY A 304 1.23 27.19 -16.85
C GLY A 304 1.23 25.67 -16.60
N GLU A 305 0.58 25.19 -15.55
CA GLU A 305 0.46 23.75 -15.27
C GLU A 305 -0.83 23.14 -15.82
N HIS A 306 -0.87 21.82 -15.83
CA HIS A 306 -2.04 21.05 -16.22
C HIS A 306 -3.11 20.98 -15.11
N VAL A 307 -4.34 20.62 -15.48
CA VAL A 307 -5.45 20.40 -14.54
C VAL A 307 -5.07 19.36 -13.49
N VAL A 308 -5.47 19.56 -12.24
CA VAL A 308 -5.20 18.57 -11.19
C VAL A 308 -6.06 17.31 -11.39
N SER A 309 -5.46 16.12 -11.22
CA SER A 309 -6.14 14.84 -11.46
C SER A 309 -7.43 14.61 -10.65
N PRO A 310 -7.57 15.10 -9.39
CA PRO A 310 -8.84 15.05 -8.67
C PRO A 310 -9.98 15.74 -9.41
N THR A 311 -9.74 16.87 -10.07
CA THR A 311 -10.75 17.61 -10.84
C THR A 311 -11.28 16.78 -12.00
N VAL A 312 -10.39 16.09 -12.73
CA VAL A 312 -10.78 15.16 -13.81
C VAL A 312 -11.69 14.06 -13.26
N SER A 313 -11.24 13.38 -12.19
CA SER A 313 -11.99 12.28 -11.56
C SER A 313 -13.36 12.71 -11.04
N ILE A 314 -13.42 13.84 -10.32
CA ILE A 314 -14.66 14.39 -9.76
C ILE A 314 -15.63 14.80 -10.87
N THR A 315 -15.14 15.45 -11.92
CA THR A 315 -16.00 15.93 -13.01
C THR A 315 -16.59 14.77 -13.80
N ILE A 316 -15.79 13.74 -14.15
CA ILE A 316 -16.29 12.52 -14.78
C ILE A 316 -17.35 11.85 -13.87
N SER A 317 -17.05 11.71 -12.58
CA SER A 317 -17.97 11.06 -11.63
C SER A 317 -19.27 11.86 -11.44
N ARG A 318 -19.22 13.19 -11.50
CA ARG A 318 -20.41 14.06 -11.50
C ARG A 318 -21.21 13.90 -12.80
N ALA A 319 -20.56 13.77 -13.95
CA ALA A 319 -21.24 13.49 -15.22
C ALA A 319 -21.95 12.13 -15.19
N MET A 320 -21.27 11.08 -14.73
CA MET A 320 -21.86 9.75 -14.53
C MET A 320 -23.07 9.78 -13.60
N ARG A 321 -22.97 10.49 -12.47
CA ARG A 321 -24.09 10.63 -11.53
C ARG A 321 -25.29 11.33 -12.16
N ARG A 322 -25.08 12.42 -12.91
CA ARG A 322 -26.16 13.12 -13.62
C ARG A 322 -26.83 12.23 -14.67
N ALA A 323 -26.09 11.33 -15.29
CA ALA A 323 -26.61 10.33 -16.22
C ALA A 323 -27.22 9.09 -15.53
N GLY A 324 -27.33 9.06 -14.19
CA GLY A 324 -27.87 7.92 -13.45
C GLY A 324 -26.96 6.68 -13.46
N ILE A 325 -25.67 6.85 -13.71
CA ILE A 325 -24.69 5.76 -13.82
C ILE A 325 -23.94 5.63 -12.48
N PRO A 326 -24.12 4.53 -11.72
CA PRO A 326 -23.49 4.34 -10.40
C PRO A 326 -22.03 3.88 -10.53
N CYS A 327 -21.25 4.58 -11.37
CA CYS A 327 -19.85 4.30 -11.65
C CYS A 327 -18.95 5.51 -11.34
N THR A 328 -17.65 5.27 -11.36
CA THR A 328 -16.58 6.24 -11.15
C THR A 328 -15.66 6.27 -12.35
N ALA A 329 -14.82 7.31 -12.46
CA ALA A 329 -13.88 7.47 -13.57
C ALA A 329 -13.00 6.23 -13.82
N HIS A 330 -12.60 5.51 -12.77
CA HIS A 330 -11.76 4.31 -12.91
C HIS A 330 -12.47 3.17 -13.66
N GLN A 331 -13.80 3.10 -13.60
CA GLN A 331 -14.58 2.07 -14.29
C GLN A 331 -14.62 2.25 -15.81
N LEU A 332 -14.26 3.43 -16.34
CA LEU A 332 -14.02 3.62 -17.78
C LEU A 332 -12.81 2.80 -18.25
N ARG A 333 -11.74 2.82 -17.47
CA ARG A 333 -10.55 2.01 -17.75
C ARG A 333 -10.81 0.51 -17.58
N HIS A 334 -11.72 0.11 -16.69
CA HIS A 334 -12.19 -1.27 -16.63
C HIS A 334 -13.00 -1.68 -17.87
N TRP A 335 -13.84 -0.78 -18.38
CA TRP A 335 -14.53 -0.98 -19.66
C TRP A 335 -13.52 -1.18 -20.80
N PHE A 336 -12.50 -0.30 -20.88
CA PHE A 336 -11.42 -0.44 -21.86
C PHE A 336 -10.78 -1.83 -21.80
N GLY A 337 -10.29 -2.23 -20.62
CA GLY A 337 -9.62 -3.52 -20.46
C GLY A 337 -10.50 -4.74 -20.77
N THR A 338 -11.79 -4.65 -20.45
CA THR A 338 -12.74 -5.74 -20.75
C THR A 338 -12.98 -5.84 -22.26
N ASN A 339 -13.12 -4.71 -22.94
CA ASN A 339 -13.42 -4.69 -24.37
C ASN A 339 -12.19 -4.93 -25.24
N THR A 340 -11.00 -4.47 -24.86
CA THR A 340 -9.76 -4.84 -25.58
C THR A 340 -9.44 -6.33 -25.41
N LEU A 341 -9.73 -6.92 -24.24
CA LEU A 341 -9.62 -8.36 -24.06
C LEU A 341 -10.55 -9.14 -25.00
N ARG A 342 -11.81 -8.70 -25.12
CA ARG A 342 -12.77 -9.31 -26.05
C ARG A 342 -12.34 -9.13 -27.51
N ALA A 343 -11.91 -7.93 -27.87
CA ALA A 343 -11.49 -7.58 -29.22
C ALA A 343 -10.23 -8.35 -29.64
N ALA A 344 -9.32 -8.63 -28.71
CA ALA A 344 -8.14 -9.45 -28.91
C ALA A 344 -8.41 -10.96 -28.82
N GLY A 345 -9.67 -11.42 -28.93
CA GLY A 345 -10.02 -12.84 -28.89
C GLY A 345 -9.72 -13.54 -27.57
N GLY A 346 -9.65 -12.79 -26.46
CA GLY A 346 -9.27 -13.33 -25.15
C GLY A 346 -7.77 -13.32 -24.86
N ASN A 347 -6.93 -12.74 -25.74
CA ASN A 347 -5.51 -12.56 -25.47
C ASN A 347 -5.29 -11.55 -24.33
N LEU A 348 -5.11 -12.08 -23.11
CA LEU A 348 -4.90 -11.28 -21.90
C LEU A 348 -3.64 -10.42 -21.98
N ARG A 349 -2.61 -10.87 -22.72
CA ARG A 349 -1.35 -10.14 -22.83
C ARG A 349 -1.54 -8.84 -23.62
N VAL A 350 -2.24 -8.88 -24.76
CA VAL A 350 -2.61 -7.68 -25.54
C VAL A 350 -3.35 -6.67 -24.64
N ALA A 351 -4.37 -7.12 -23.92
CA ALA A 351 -5.14 -6.25 -23.03
C ALA A 351 -4.28 -5.67 -21.88
N GLN A 352 -3.34 -6.44 -21.33
CA GLN A 352 -2.43 -5.99 -20.28
C GLN A 352 -1.42 -4.95 -20.76
N GLU A 353 -0.85 -5.14 -21.96
CA GLU A 353 0.08 -4.19 -22.57
C GLU A 353 -0.63 -2.87 -22.91
N LEU A 354 -1.81 -2.93 -23.51
CA LEU A 354 -2.65 -1.75 -23.77
C LEU A 354 -3.04 -1.03 -22.47
N LEU A 355 -3.31 -1.78 -21.39
CA LEU A 355 -3.54 -1.19 -20.08
C LEU A 355 -2.25 -0.66 -19.43
N ARG A 356 -1.06 -1.14 -19.79
CA ARG A 356 0.21 -0.79 -19.13
C ARG A 356 0.18 -1.15 -17.64
N HIS A 357 -0.10 -2.42 -17.34
CA HIS A 357 -0.09 -2.95 -15.97
C HIS A 357 1.34 -3.30 -15.51
N ALA A 358 1.81 -2.63 -14.45
CA ALA A 358 3.16 -2.79 -13.92
C ALA A 358 3.39 -4.07 -13.10
N SER A 359 2.35 -4.83 -12.74
CA SER A 359 2.51 -6.13 -12.05
C SER A 359 2.00 -7.26 -12.92
N ILE A 360 2.90 -8.15 -13.30
CA ILE A 360 2.56 -9.52 -13.65
C ILE A 360 3.26 -10.39 -12.63
N ALA A 361 2.53 -11.34 -12.03
CA ALA A 361 3.17 -12.49 -11.41
C ALA A 361 4.14 -13.06 -12.45
N THR A 362 5.40 -13.11 -12.07
CA THR A 362 6.67 -13.17 -12.83
C THR A 362 6.82 -14.25 -13.90
N THR A 363 5.74 -14.94 -14.30
CA THR A 363 5.73 -16.13 -15.16
C THR A 363 5.30 -15.87 -16.61
N ALA A 364 4.89 -14.64 -16.98
CA ALA A 364 4.44 -14.30 -18.35
C ALA A 364 5.53 -13.65 -19.23
N LEU A 365 6.81 -13.83 -18.90
CA LEU A 365 7.94 -13.07 -19.45
C LEU A 365 8.36 -13.46 -20.88
N TYR A 366 7.65 -14.37 -21.56
CA TYR A 366 8.07 -14.93 -22.86
C TYR A 366 7.11 -14.71 -24.03
N THR A 367 6.11 -13.82 -23.91
CA THR A 367 5.26 -13.46 -25.05
C THR A 367 5.38 -11.97 -25.33
N GLN A 368 6.23 -11.62 -26.30
CA GLN A 368 6.17 -10.31 -26.94
C GLN A 368 4.88 -10.27 -27.75
N VAL A 369 4.02 -9.30 -27.49
CA VAL A 369 2.83 -9.05 -28.33
C VAL A 369 3.27 -8.20 -29.50
N ASP A 370 2.83 -8.58 -30.70
CA ASP A 370 3.07 -7.80 -31.89
C ASP A 370 2.27 -6.49 -31.90
N ASP A 371 2.85 -5.43 -32.44
CA ASP A 371 2.21 -4.11 -32.50
C ASP A 371 0.93 -4.12 -33.34
N SER A 372 0.85 -5.00 -34.34
CA SER A 372 -0.37 -5.18 -35.14
C SER A 372 -1.53 -5.75 -34.30
N GLU A 373 -1.28 -6.66 -33.35
CA GLU A 373 -2.31 -7.19 -32.46
C GLU A 373 -2.85 -6.10 -31.53
N ARG A 374 -1.95 -5.27 -30.99
CA ARG A 374 -2.33 -4.11 -30.16
C ARG A 374 -3.18 -3.13 -30.95
N ARG A 375 -2.77 -2.81 -32.19
CA ARG A 375 -3.49 -1.90 -33.08
C ARG A 375 -4.85 -2.46 -33.49
N ALA A 376 -4.91 -3.74 -33.86
CA ALA A 376 -6.15 -4.42 -34.22
C ALA A 376 -7.15 -4.41 -33.05
N ALA A 377 -6.71 -4.71 -31.83
CA ALA A 377 -7.57 -4.71 -30.65
C ALA A 377 -8.14 -3.31 -30.32
N ILE A 378 -7.37 -2.24 -30.55
CA ILE A 378 -7.86 -0.86 -30.41
C ILE A 378 -8.86 -0.52 -31.51
N LEU A 379 -8.53 -0.79 -32.77
CA LEU A 379 -9.37 -0.45 -33.93
C LEU A 379 -10.68 -1.25 -33.99
N ALA A 380 -10.72 -2.42 -33.35
CA ALA A 380 -11.92 -3.22 -33.19
C ALA A 380 -12.89 -2.69 -32.11
N LEU A 381 -12.49 -1.69 -31.32
CA LEU A 381 -13.43 -1.00 -30.43
C LEU A 381 -14.44 -0.17 -31.27
N PRO A 382 -15.69 0.01 -30.79
CA PRO A 382 -16.71 0.72 -31.57
C PRO A 382 -16.32 2.17 -31.89
N THR A 383 -16.32 2.51 -33.18
CA THR A 383 -16.04 3.87 -33.71
C THR A 383 -17.28 4.73 -33.85
N SER A 384 -18.47 4.12 -33.89
CA SER A 384 -19.76 4.80 -33.86
C SER A 384 -20.54 4.36 -32.62
N LEU A 385 -21.16 5.32 -31.94
CA LEU A 385 -22.08 5.06 -30.84
C LEU A 385 -23.49 4.93 -31.46
N THR A 386 -23.70 3.89 -32.27
CA THR A 386 -25.00 3.68 -32.91
C THR A 386 -26.01 3.33 -31.83
N VAL A 387 -27.13 4.06 -31.82
CA VAL A 387 -28.33 3.70 -31.06
C VAL A 387 -28.74 2.32 -31.55
N GLY A 388 -28.58 1.31 -30.71
CA GLY A 388 -29.24 0.03 -30.94
C GLY A 388 -30.74 0.30 -30.94
N GLN A 389 -31.35 0.33 -32.13
CA GLN A 389 -32.76 0.01 -32.24
C GLN A 389 -32.91 -1.42 -31.72
N ARG A 390 -33.84 -1.58 -30.77
CA ARG A 390 -34.30 -2.88 -30.31
C ARG A 390 -34.95 -3.65 -31.43
#